data_AF-A0AAU8RPV1-F1
#
_entry.id   AF-A0AAU8RPV1-F1
#
_cell.length_a   1.000
_cell.length_b   1.000
_cell.length_c   1.000
_cell.angle_alpha   90.00
_cell.angle_beta   90.00
_cell.angle_gamma   90.00
#
_symmetry.space_group_name_H-M   'P 1'
#
loop_
_entity.id
_entity.type
_entity.pdbx_description
1 polymer ?
#
loop_
_entity_poly.entity_id
_entity_poly.type
_entity_poly.pdbx_seq_one_letter_code
_entity_poly.pdbx_strand_id
1 'polypeptide(L)'
;MCFILPRMGAGVFVSDNRLQFSRSLAEVLRNQGCRVCLSAHEAARGDVPVRDGLVYWNRASPFSLRGILLQIENLGIVLETAVFVFDAQSYVDLYPGDDFSSIDRISVDLIVANMALVHMLTAHFVSQARGKLLFVHRETSAHCASAMVSVASAAFVRMAEECVLGLARKDAPRMQTLLIRLDGVDDDSYTQWIATQLASPVLSRGPGRWVRAGQRSFFGK
;
A
#
# COMPACT_ATOMS: atom_id res chain seq x y z
N MET A 1 -2.45 -34.05 23.17
CA MET A 1 -2.59 -32.64 23.56
C MET A 1 -2.26 -31.81 22.32
N CYS A 2 -3.29 -31.35 21.60
CA CYS A 2 -3.11 -30.61 20.35
C CYS A 2 -2.87 -29.14 20.74
N PHE A 3 -1.65 -28.64 20.56
CA PHE A 3 -1.37 -27.22 20.69
C PHE A 3 -2.05 -26.50 19.52
N ILE A 4 -3.24 -25.95 19.76
CA ILE A 4 -3.83 -24.98 18.85
C ILE A 4 -3.01 -23.70 19.04
N LEU A 5 -1.97 -23.54 18.22
CA LEU A 5 -1.33 -22.24 18.06
C LEU A 5 -2.43 -21.25 17.64
N PRO A 6 -2.59 -20.11 18.34
CA PRO A 6 -3.51 -19.08 17.87
C PRO A 6 -3.10 -18.73 16.44
N ARG A 7 -4.06 -18.68 15.52
CA ARG A 7 -3.83 -18.17 14.16
C ARG A 7 -3.09 -16.84 14.31
N MET A 8 -1.80 -16.82 13.98
CA MET A 8 -1.06 -15.57 13.91
C MET A 8 -1.79 -14.72 12.87
N GLY A 9 -2.29 -13.55 13.28
CA GLY A 9 -3.01 -12.67 12.38
C GLY A 9 -2.20 -12.37 11.14
N ALA A 10 -2.87 -12.28 9.98
CA ALA A 10 -2.22 -12.05 8.69
C ALA A 10 -1.29 -10.82 8.77
N GLY A 11 -0.06 -10.97 8.27
CA GLY A 11 0.90 -9.88 8.23
C GLY A 11 0.63 -8.95 7.06
N VAL A 12 0.39 -7.68 7.35
CA VAL A 12 0.04 -6.66 6.36
C VAL A 12 1.04 -5.51 6.39
N PHE A 13 1.56 -5.18 5.22
CA PHE A 13 2.31 -3.95 4.98
C PHE A 13 1.39 -2.90 4.36
N VAL A 14 1.39 -1.68 4.90
CA VAL A 14 0.67 -0.53 4.34
C VAL A 14 1.67 0.57 4.02
N SER A 15 1.61 1.13 2.81
CA SER A 15 2.55 2.16 2.38
C SER A 15 2.20 3.55 2.94
N ASP A 16 3.24 4.34 3.14
CA ASP A 16 3.22 5.76 3.51
C ASP A 16 2.43 6.12 4.78
N ASN A 17 3.12 6.15 5.92
CA ASN A 17 2.56 6.57 7.21
C ASN A 17 2.19 8.07 7.27
N ARG A 18 2.57 8.88 6.28
CA ARG A 18 2.22 10.32 6.22
C ARG A 18 0.76 10.52 5.80
N LEU A 19 0.17 9.55 5.12
CA LEU A 19 -1.23 9.59 4.69
C LEU A 19 -2.17 9.24 5.86
N GLN A 20 -3.22 10.04 6.07
CA GLN A 20 -4.26 9.74 7.06
C GLN A 20 -4.94 8.41 6.76
N PHE A 21 -5.33 8.19 5.51
CA PHE A 21 -5.97 6.95 5.06
C PHE A 21 -5.14 5.70 5.43
N SER A 22 -3.83 5.73 5.21
CA SER A 22 -2.93 4.61 5.54
C SER A 22 -2.90 4.34 7.05
N ARG A 23 -2.88 5.38 7.89
CA ARG A 23 -2.91 5.24 9.35
C ARG A 23 -4.24 4.66 9.82
N SER A 24 -5.36 5.18 9.34
CA SER A 24 -6.71 4.69 9.67
C SER A 24 -6.89 3.23 9.24
N LEU A 25 -6.45 2.87 8.03
CA LEU A 25 -6.50 1.48 7.55
C LEU A 25 -5.68 0.55 8.46
N ALA A 26 -4.48 0.97 8.84
CA ALA A 26 -3.63 0.16 9.71
C ALA A 26 -4.26 -0.05 11.10
N GLU A 27 -4.92 0.97 11.65
CA GLU A 27 -5.65 0.87 12.91
C GLU A 27 -6.83 -0.11 12.81
N VAL A 28 -7.67 0.03 11.80
CA VAL A 28 -8.80 -0.89 11.55
C VAL A 28 -8.31 -2.34 11.43
N LEU A 29 -7.24 -2.58 10.68
CA LEU A 29 -6.66 -3.91 10.50
C LEU A 29 -6.08 -4.48 11.81
N ARG A 30 -5.40 -3.66 12.61
CA ARG A 30 -4.90 -4.07 13.95
C ARG A 30 -6.05 -4.43 14.88
N ASN A 31 -7.14 -3.64 14.87
CA ASN A 31 -8.35 -3.91 15.65
C ASN A 31 -9.04 -5.23 15.22
N GLN A 32 -8.84 -5.66 13.97
CA GLN A 32 -9.28 -6.97 13.47
C GLN A 32 -8.28 -8.11 13.72
N GLY A 33 -7.19 -7.84 14.45
CA GLY A 33 -6.20 -8.85 14.84
C GLY A 33 -5.08 -9.08 13.81
N CYS A 34 -4.98 -8.29 12.73
CA CYS A 34 -3.87 -8.37 11.79
C CYS A 34 -2.58 -7.79 12.40
N ARG A 35 -1.43 -8.35 12.02
CA ARG A 35 -0.13 -7.75 12.35
C ARG A 35 0.24 -6.75 11.25
N VAL A 36 0.16 -5.46 11.56
CA VAL A 36 0.31 -4.40 10.55
C VAL A 36 1.58 -3.59 10.75
N CYS A 37 2.37 -3.48 9.68
CA CYS A 37 3.47 -2.53 9.57
C CYS A 37 3.18 -1.42 8.55
N LEU A 38 3.63 -0.21 8.84
CA LEU A 38 3.48 0.98 7.99
C LEU A 38 4.86 1.45 7.53
N SER A 39 4.99 1.75 6.24
CA SER A 39 6.24 2.32 5.73
C SER A 39 6.38 3.78 6.16
N ALA A 40 7.53 4.17 6.69
CA ALA A 40 7.86 5.53 7.09
C ALA A 40 9.11 6.03 6.36
N HIS A 41 9.16 7.33 6.08
CA HIS A 41 10.41 7.96 5.69
C HIS A 41 11.40 7.93 6.86
N GLU A 42 12.68 7.70 6.58
CA GLU A 42 13.77 7.65 7.57
C GLU A 42 13.62 8.78 8.60
N ALA A 43 13.55 8.41 9.89
CA ALA A 43 13.54 9.40 10.96
C ALA A 43 14.90 10.10 11.00
N ALA A 44 14.91 11.43 11.17
CA ALA A 44 16.13 12.16 11.46
C ALA A 44 16.84 11.48 12.64
N ARG A 45 18.14 11.14 12.47
CA ARG A 45 18.93 10.38 13.43
C ARG A 45 18.74 10.92 14.85
N GLY A 46 18.13 10.11 15.71
CA GLY A 46 17.91 10.40 17.12
C GLY A 46 16.74 9.59 17.65
N ASP A 47 17.03 8.48 18.33
CA ASP A 47 16.14 7.68 19.20
C ASP A 47 14.63 7.80 18.91
N VAL A 48 14.21 7.49 17.69
CA VAL A 48 12.82 7.10 17.51
C VAL A 48 12.76 5.66 17.97
N PRO A 49 12.18 5.36 19.16
CA PRO A 49 11.97 3.98 19.54
C PRO A 49 11.26 3.30 18.38
N VAL A 50 11.58 2.04 18.11
CA VAL A 50 10.84 1.19 17.17
C VAL A 50 9.37 1.28 17.58
N ARG A 51 8.63 2.24 17.04
CA ARG A 51 7.22 2.44 17.35
C ARG A 51 6.50 1.27 16.72
N ASP A 52 5.59 0.68 17.49
CA ASP A 52 4.81 -0.52 17.18
C ASP A 52 4.36 -0.57 15.71
N GLY A 53 5.11 -1.30 14.88
CA GLY A 53 4.78 -1.53 13.47
C GLY A 53 5.13 -0.40 12.49
N LEU A 54 6.25 0.31 12.64
CA LEU A 54 6.82 1.15 11.58
C LEU A 54 8.04 0.49 10.92
N VAL A 55 8.17 0.68 9.60
CA VAL A 55 9.32 0.23 8.81
C VAL A 55 9.90 1.42 8.06
N TYR A 56 11.16 1.75 8.36
CA TYR A 56 11.81 2.96 7.86
C TYR A 56 12.62 2.71 6.61
N TRP A 57 12.56 3.65 5.67
CA TRP A 57 13.41 3.66 4.49
C TRP A 57 13.56 5.07 3.92
N ASN A 58 14.62 5.27 3.14
CA ASN A 58 14.92 6.54 2.50
C ASN A 58 14.37 6.52 1.07
N ARG A 59 13.35 7.33 0.82
CA ARG A 59 12.70 7.43 -0.50
C ARG A 59 13.61 7.94 -1.60
N ALA A 60 14.62 8.75 -1.26
CA ALA A 60 15.62 9.22 -2.20
C ALA A 60 16.68 8.16 -2.54
N SER A 61 16.71 7.02 -1.84
CA SER A 61 17.69 5.95 -2.05
C SER A 61 17.02 4.59 -2.17
N PRO A 62 16.88 4.04 -3.39
CA PRO A 62 16.36 2.69 -3.61
C PRO A 62 17.13 1.60 -2.85
N PHE A 63 18.40 1.83 -2.51
CA PHE A 63 19.20 0.90 -1.71
C PHE A 63 18.64 0.68 -0.29
N SER A 64 17.96 1.68 0.28
CA SER A 64 17.34 1.57 1.60
C SER A 64 16.20 0.54 1.65
N LEU A 65 15.60 0.20 0.51
CA LEU A 65 14.55 -0.82 0.41
C LEU A 65 15.03 -2.21 0.82
N ARG A 66 16.34 -2.49 0.71
CA ARG A 66 16.92 -3.80 1.07
C ARG A 66 16.69 -4.16 2.54
N GLY A 67 16.55 -3.16 3.41
CA GLY A 67 16.31 -3.38 4.84
C GLY A 67 14.83 -3.59 5.20
N ILE A 68 13.88 -3.37 4.29
CA ILE A 68 12.45 -3.41 4.62
C ILE A 68 12.01 -4.80 5.07
N LEU A 69 12.35 -5.85 4.30
CA LEU A 69 11.94 -7.22 4.64
C LEU A 69 12.52 -7.66 5.99
N LEU A 70 13.79 -7.34 6.26
CA LEU A 70 14.43 -7.62 7.55
C LEU A 70 13.76 -6.86 8.71
N GLN A 71 13.38 -5.60 8.51
CA GLN A 71 12.64 -4.84 9.53
C GLN A 71 11.27 -5.48 9.82
N ILE A 72 10.56 -5.94 8.79
CA ILE A 72 9.27 -6.64 8.94
C ILE A 72 9.45 -7.95 9.71
N GLU A 73 10.51 -8.72 9.40
CA GLU A 73 10.86 -9.95 10.12
C GLU A 73 11.21 -9.67 11.59
N ASN A 74 11.97 -8.60 11.88
CA ASN A 74 12.31 -8.18 13.25
C ASN A 74 11.08 -7.75 14.06
N LEU A 75 10.01 -7.30 13.40
CA LEU A 75 8.70 -7.06 14.04
C LEU A 75 7.91 -8.35 14.30
N GLY A 76 8.45 -9.52 13.92
CA GLY A 76 7.78 -10.81 14.02
C GLY A 76 6.55 -10.91 13.11
N ILE A 77 6.57 -10.21 11.97
CA ILE A 77 5.47 -10.19 11.00
C ILE A 77 5.84 -11.10 9.83
N VAL A 78 5.05 -12.14 9.60
CA VAL A 78 5.12 -12.92 8.36
C VAL A 78 4.30 -12.20 7.31
N LEU A 79 4.95 -11.57 6.34
CA LEU A 79 4.28 -10.74 5.35
C LEU A 79 3.44 -11.59 4.39
N GLU A 80 2.14 -11.33 4.34
CA GLU A 80 1.20 -12.02 3.43
C GLU A 80 0.53 -11.05 2.46
N THR A 81 0.39 -9.78 2.85
CA THR A 81 -0.30 -8.75 2.07
C THR A 81 0.49 -7.45 2.06
N ALA A 82 0.57 -6.79 0.90
CA ALA A 82 0.99 -5.40 0.78
C ALA A 82 -0.12 -4.53 0.19
N VAL A 83 -0.34 -3.36 0.82
CA VAL A 83 -1.29 -2.34 0.39
C VAL A 83 -0.52 -1.07 0.04
N PHE A 84 -0.54 -0.70 -1.24
CA PHE A 84 0.02 0.55 -1.73
C PHE A 84 -1.08 1.58 -1.82
N VAL A 85 -0.88 2.74 -1.19
CA VAL A 85 -1.84 3.82 -1.10
C VAL A 85 -1.27 5.04 -1.78
N PHE A 86 -2.02 5.58 -2.74
CA PHE A 86 -1.77 6.88 -3.33
C PHE A 86 -3.01 7.76 -3.13
N ASP A 87 -2.91 8.71 -2.21
CA ASP A 87 -3.93 9.72 -1.98
C ASP A 87 -3.43 11.06 -2.53
N ALA A 88 -3.88 11.39 -3.73
CA ALA A 88 -3.41 12.57 -4.43
C ALA A 88 -3.80 13.87 -3.69
N GLN A 89 -4.96 13.91 -3.02
CA GLN A 89 -5.37 15.08 -2.25
C GLN A 89 -4.45 15.30 -1.05
N SER A 90 -4.16 14.23 -0.30
CA SER A 90 -3.21 14.29 0.82
C SER A 90 -1.80 14.68 0.35
N TYR A 91 -1.37 14.27 -0.85
CA TYR A 91 -0.06 14.63 -1.38
C TYR A 91 0.02 16.08 -1.85
N VAL A 92 -1.06 16.70 -2.31
CA VAL A 92 -1.07 18.14 -2.60
C VAL A 92 -0.70 18.93 -1.33
N ASP A 93 -1.26 18.55 -0.18
CA ASP A 93 -0.99 19.23 1.09
C ASP A 93 0.45 18.97 1.59
N LEU A 94 1.00 17.78 1.35
CA LEU A 94 2.37 17.42 1.74
C LEU A 94 3.45 18.04 0.84
N TYR A 95 3.10 18.43 -0.39
CA TYR A 95 4.01 18.98 -1.39
C TYR A 95 3.45 20.29 -1.98
N PRO A 96 3.39 21.37 -1.18
CA PRO A 96 2.77 22.63 -1.59
C PRO A 96 3.61 23.46 -2.61
N GLY A 97 4.86 23.08 -2.88
CA GLY A 97 5.76 23.82 -3.76
C GLY A 97 5.55 23.51 -5.25
N ASP A 98 5.71 24.54 -6.08
CA ASP A 98 5.61 24.48 -7.55
C ASP A 98 6.94 24.80 -8.27
N ASP A 99 8.03 24.95 -7.52
CA ASP A 99 9.36 25.24 -8.09
C ASP A 99 10.05 24.00 -8.68
N PHE A 100 11.14 24.22 -9.42
CA PHE A 100 11.94 23.13 -10.01
C PHE A 100 12.46 22.12 -8.98
N SER A 101 12.77 22.57 -7.76
CA SER A 101 13.22 21.67 -6.68
C SER A 101 12.09 20.75 -6.21
N SER A 102 10.85 21.25 -6.24
CA SER A 102 9.64 20.52 -5.92
C SER A 102 9.32 19.48 -6.98
N ILE A 103 9.60 19.76 -8.26
CA ILE A 103 9.46 18.79 -9.36
C ILE A 103 10.33 17.55 -9.12
N ASP A 104 11.63 17.73 -8.83
CA ASP A 104 12.55 16.62 -8.60
C ASP A 104 12.15 15.82 -7.35
N ARG A 105 11.89 16.53 -6.25
CA ARG A 105 11.47 15.91 -4.99
C ARG A 105 10.18 15.10 -5.13
N ILE A 106 9.13 15.66 -5.77
CA ILE A 106 7.86 14.96 -5.99
C ILE A 106 8.07 13.73 -6.88
N SER A 107 8.87 13.87 -7.95
CA SER A 107 9.15 12.76 -8.87
C SER A 107 9.88 11.62 -8.15
N VAL A 108 10.89 11.94 -7.35
CA VAL A 108 11.62 10.95 -6.55
C VAL A 108 10.69 10.31 -5.51
N ASP A 109 10.00 11.09 -4.68
CA ASP A 109 9.24 10.60 -3.54
C ASP A 109 7.94 9.87 -3.91
N LEU A 110 7.26 10.30 -4.98
CA LEU A 110 5.93 9.82 -5.35
C LEU A 110 5.93 8.90 -6.57
N ILE A 111 6.93 8.98 -7.46
CA ILE A 111 7.03 8.12 -8.63
C ILE A 111 8.12 7.07 -8.41
N VAL A 112 9.38 7.48 -8.39
CA VAL A 112 10.53 6.56 -8.37
C VAL A 112 10.51 5.66 -7.13
N ALA A 113 10.29 6.25 -5.95
CA ALA A 113 10.24 5.55 -4.69
C ALA A 113 9.08 4.51 -4.66
N ASN A 114 7.88 4.89 -5.11
CA ASN A 114 6.74 3.97 -5.18
C ASN A 114 6.99 2.83 -6.17
N MET A 115 7.55 3.11 -7.35
CA MET A 115 7.93 2.09 -8.33
C MET A 115 8.92 1.08 -7.74
N ALA A 116 9.96 1.56 -7.08
CA ALA A 116 10.97 0.71 -6.47
C ALA A 116 10.39 -0.15 -5.33
N LEU A 117 9.53 0.43 -4.48
CA LEU A 117 8.87 -0.28 -3.39
C LEU A 117 7.91 -1.38 -3.91
N VAL A 118 7.07 -1.04 -4.89
CA VAL A 118 6.15 -2.01 -5.54
C VAL A 118 6.95 -3.14 -6.19
N HIS A 119 8.03 -2.82 -6.90
CA HIS A 119 8.89 -3.81 -7.52
C HIS A 119 9.49 -4.78 -6.49
N MET A 120 10.05 -4.25 -5.39
CA MET A 120 10.67 -5.06 -4.34
C MET A 120 9.67 -6.01 -3.67
N LEU A 121 8.50 -5.52 -3.24
CA LEU A 121 7.50 -6.35 -2.58
C LEU A 121 6.83 -7.35 -3.55
N THR A 122 6.66 -6.96 -4.82
CA THR A 122 6.17 -7.89 -5.84
C THR A 122 7.16 -9.02 -6.08
N ALA A 123 8.47 -8.71 -6.20
CA ALA A 123 9.51 -9.71 -6.34
C ALA A 123 9.56 -10.66 -5.14
N HIS A 124 9.39 -10.13 -3.93
CA HIS A 124 9.28 -10.93 -2.71
C HIS A 124 8.13 -11.93 -2.79
N PHE A 125 6.89 -11.50 -3.06
CA PHE A 125 5.76 -12.44 -3.12
C PHE A 125 5.82 -13.43 -4.29
N VAL A 126 6.40 -13.02 -5.43
CA VAL A 126 6.67 -13.94 -6.54
C VAL A 126 7.66 -15.03 -6.11
N SER A 127 8.72 -14.68 -5.37
CA SER A 127 9.67 -15.67 -4.83
C SER A 127 9.02 -16.66 -3.85
N GLN A 128 7.99 -16.21 -3.13
CA GLN A 128 7.20 -17.03 -2.21
C GLN A 128 6.07 -17.81 -2.92
N ALA A 129 5.86 -17.55 -4.21
CA ALA A 129 4.74 -18.05 -5.01
C ALA A 129 3.37 -17.87 -4.33
N ARG A 130 3.20 -16.82 -3.51
CA ARG A 130 1.95 -16.47 -2.80
C ARG A 130 2.01 -15.04 -2.28
N GLY A 131 0.84 -14.40 -2.20
CA GLY A 131 0.68 -13.10 -1.55
C GLY A 131 -0.49 -12.31 -2.12
N LYS A 132 -0.85 -11.23 -1.42
CA LYS A 132 -1.87 -10.28 -1.87
C LYS A 132 -1.24 -8.90 -2.11
N LEU A 133 -1.53 -8.31 -3.27
CA LEU A 133 -1.10 -6.96 -3.65
C LEU A 133 -2.33 -6.09 -3.88
N LEU A 134 -2.51 -5.07 -3.06
CA LEU A 134 -3.61 -4.12 -3.19
C LEU A 134 -3.06 -2.75 -3.57
N PHE A 135 -3.67 -2.11 -4.56
CA PHE A 135 -3.36 -0.75 -4.97
C PHE A 135 -4.59 0.11 -4.72
N VAL A 136 -4.47 1.08 -3.82
CA VAL A 136 -5.52 2.01 -3.42
C VAL A 136 -5.17 3.38 -3.98
N HIS A 137 -6.09 3.95 -4.74
CA HIS A 137 -5.92 5.22 -5.42
C HIS A 137 -7.07 6.15 -5.09
N ARG A 138 -6.76 7.39 -4.70
CA ARG A 138 -7.69 8.51 -4.63
C ARG A 138 -7.18 9.58 -5.58
N GLU A 139 -8.03 9.91 -6.56
CA GLU A 139 -7.78 11.01 -7.47
C GLU A 139 -8.03 12.35 -6.79
N THR A 140 -7.39 13.42 -7.27
CA THR A 140 -7.72 14.76 -6.81
C THR A 140 -9.07 15.19 -7.39
N SER A 141 -9.70 16.19 -6.79
CA SER A 141 -10.77 16.91 -7.48
C SER A 141 -10.27 17.47 -8.84
N ALA A 142 -11.19 17.73 -9.78
CA ALA A 142 -10.89 18.15 -11.16
C ALA A 142 -10.06 19.45 -11.29
N HIS A 143 -9.74 20.12 -10.18
CA HIS A 143 -8.89 21.29 -10.11
C HIS A 143 -7.66 20.99 -9.23
N CYS A 144 -6.84 20.03 -9.65
CA CYS A 144 -5.62 19.69 -8.93
C CYS A 144 -4.71 20.92 -8.81
N ALA A 145 -4.39 21.33 -7.57
CA ALA A 145 -3.50 22.45 -7.32
C ALA A 145 -2.04 22.16 -7.73
N SER A 146 -1.65 20.90 -7.92
CA SER A 146 -0.29 20.51 -8.31
C SER A 146 -0.26 19.57 -9.52
N ALA A 147 0.20 20.09 -10.66
CA ALA A 147 0.39 19.29 -11.88
C ALA A 147 1.31 18.09 -11.64
N MET A 148 2.35 18.25 -10.80
CA MET A 148 3.30 17.18 -10.50
C MET A 148 2.68 16.06 -9.67
N VAL A 149 1.82 16.37 -8.71
CA VAL A 149 1.06 15.35 -7.97
C VAL A 149 0.08 14.63 -8.90
N SER A 150 -0.53 15.34 -9.86
CA SER A 150 -1.38 14.73 -10.89
C SER A 150 -0.60 13.76 -11.79
N VAL A 151 0.62 14.13 -12.20
CA VAL A 151 1.51 13.24 -12.97
C VAL A 151 1.88 12.01 -12.14
N ALA A 152 2.24 12.19 -10.87
CA ALA A 152 2.55 11.08 -9.98
C ALA A 152 1.36 10.16 -9.74
N SER A 153 0.15 10.71 -9.63
CA SER A 153 -1.12 9.97 -9.56
C SER A 153 -1.33 9.08 -10.79
N ALA A 154 -1.17 9.65 -11.98
CA ALA A 154 -1.26 8.88 -13.23
C ALA A 154 -0.18 7.80 -13.34
N ALA A 155 1.06 8.10 -12.92
CA ALA A 155 2.15 7.14 -12.89
C ALA A 155 1.86 5.98 -11.92
N PHE A 156 1.27 6.27 -10.75
CA PHE A 156 0.85 5.24 -9.80
C PHE A 156 -0.20 4.30 -10.38
N VAL A 157 -1.24 4.86 -11.03
CA VAL A 157 -2.29 4.08 -11.71
C VAL A 157 -1.67 3.16 -12.76
N ARG A 158 -0.82 3.71 -13.64
CA ARG A 158 -0.20 2.94 -14.71
C ARG A 158 0.71 1.83 -14.18
N MET A 159 1.51 2.13 -13.15
CA MET A 159 2.36 1.16 -12.47
C MET A 159 1.54 0.02 -11.87
N ALA A 160 0.43 0.33 -11.19
CA ALA A 160 -0.45 -0.67 -10.60
C ALA A 160 -1.03 -1.63 -11.65
N GLU A 161 -1.53 -1.08 -12.76
CA GLU A 161 -2.07 -1.86 -13.88
C GLU A 161 -1.00 -2.78 -14.51
N GLU A 162 0.18 -2.24 -14.80
CA GLU A 162 1.29 -3.04 -15.36
C GLU A 162 1.79 -4.11 -14.40
N CYS A 163 1.78 -3.84 -13.09
CA CYS A 163 2.10 -4.86 -12.08
C CYS A 163 1.10 -6.03 -12.13
N VAL A 164 -0.20 -5.73 -12.18
CA VAL A 164 -1.25 -6.76 -12.25
C VAL A 164 -1.18 -7.55 -13.55
N LEU A 165 -1.01 -6.87 -14.70
CA LEU A 165 -0.84 -7.52 -15.99
C LEU A 165 0.41 -8.40 -16.04
N GLY A 166 1.52 -7.91 -15.47
CA GLY A 166 2.77 -8.66 -15.37
C GLY A 166 2.64 -9.94 -14.55
N LEU A 167 1.89 -9.90 -13.45
CA LEU A 167 1.59 -11.09 -12.63
C LEU A 167 0.68 -12.09 -13.34
N ALA A 168 -0.33 -11.60 -14.07
CA ALA A 168 -1.21 -12.46 -14.87
C ALA A 168 -0.44 -13.22 -15.96
N ARG A 169 0.54 -12.58 -16.61
CA ARG A 169 1.38 -13.22 -17.64
C ARG A 169 2.35 -14.26 -17.08
N LYS A 170 2.72 -14.15 -15.80
CA LYS A 170 3.63 -15.08 -15.12
C LYS A 170 2.96 -16.36 -14.62
N ASP A 171 1.64 -16.50 -14.82
CA ASP A 171 0.81 -17.60 -14.32
C ASP A 171 1.10 -17.91 -12.84
N ALA A 172 0.92 -16.90 -11.98
CA ALA A 172 1.15 -17.01 -10.54
C ALA A 172 -0.20 -17.24 -9.82
N PRO A 173 -0.75 -18.47 -9.76
CA PRO A 173 -2.15 -18.72 -9.38
C PRO A 173 -2.50 -18.41 -7.93
N ARG A 174 -1.48 -18.31 -7.05
CA ARG A 174 -1.64 -17.98 -5.63
C ARG A 174 -1.35 -16.51 -5.32
N MET A 175 -0.98 -15.73 -6.33
CA MET A 175 -0.89 -14.28 -6.24
C MET A 175 -2.28 -13.70 -6.46
N GLN A 176 -2.70 -12.82 -5.57
CA GLN A 176 -3.97 -12.12 -5.69
C GLN A 176 -3.72 -10.63 -5.77
N THR A 177 -4.45 -9.94 -6.63
CA THR A 177 -4.30 -8.50 -6.84
C THR A 177 -5.65 -7.81 -6.78
N LEU A 178 -5.71 -6.59 -6.25
CA LEU A 178 -6.91 -5.76 -6.28
C LEU A 178 -6.57 -4.30 -6.50
N LEU A 179 -7.24 -3.66 -7.46
CA LEU A 179 -7.11 -2.25 -7.80
C LEU A 179 -8.33 -1.49 -7.28
N ILE A 180 -8.15 -0.56 -6.34
CA ILE A 180 -9.23 0.09 -5.59
C ILE A 180 -9.18 1.60 -5.85
N ARG A 181 -10.33 2.17 -6.23
CA ARG A 181 -10.55 3.63 -6.27
C ARG A 181 -11.37 4.07 -5.07
N LEU A 182 -10.92 5.16 -4.43
CA LEU A 182 -11.65 5.85 -3.38
C LEU A 182 -12.34 7.08 -3.98
N ASP A 183 -13.67 7.10 -3.93
CA ASP A 183 -14.47 8.17 -4.53
C ASP A 183 -15.02 9.10 -3.44
N GLY A 184 -14.26 10.12 -3.04
CA GLY A 184 -14.65 11.07 -2.00
C GLY A 184 -13.94 10.85 -0.67
N VAL A 185 -14.57 11.29 0.43
CA VAL A 185 -13.93 11.51 1.74
C VAL A 185 -14.42 10.58 2.86
N ASP A 186 -15.15 9.51 2.54
CA ASP A 186 -15.67 8.53 3.51
C ASP A 186 -14.63 7.47 3.90
N ASP A 187 -13.53 7.92 4.51
CA ASP A 187 -12.38 7.09 4.88
C ASP A 187 -12.76 5.92 5.79
N ASP A 188 -13.66 6.14 6.74
CA ASP A 188 -14.08 5.11 7.71
C ASP A 188 -14.78 3.94 7.00
N SER A 189 -15.74 4.24 6.11
CA SER A 189 -16.41 3.20 5.33
C SER A 189 -15.45 2.49 4.38
N TYR A 190 -14.52 3.22 3.76
CA TYR A 190 -13.56 2.64 2.84
C TYR A 190 -12.54 1.74 3.53
N THR A 191 -11.97 2.18 4.64
CA THR A 191 -11.01 1.37 5.41
C THR A 191 -11.66 0.09 5.93
N GLN A 192 -12.89 0.17 6.43
CA GLN A 192 -13.66 -1.00 6.85
C GLN A 192 -13.98 -1.95 5.68
N TRP A 193 -14.34 -1.41 4.51
CA TRP A 193 -14.57 -2.20 3.31
C TRP A 193 -13.30 -2.94 2.85
N ILE A 194 -12.15 -2.25 2.82
CA ILE A 194 -10.86 -2.86 2.45
C ILE A 194 -10.47 -3.94 3.46
N ALA A 195 -10.63 -3.68 4.75
CA ALA A 195 -10.35 -4.66 5.80
C ALA A 195 -11.20 -5.93 5.63
N THR A 196 -12.49 -5.77 5.26
CA THR A 196 -13.38 -6.88 4.93
C THR A 196 -12.89 -7.68 3.70
N GLN A 197 -12.37 -7.00 2.66
CA GLN A 197 -11.76 -7.69 1.51
C GLN A 197 -10.51 -8.49 1.91
N LEU A 198 -9.69 -7.94 2.80
CA LEU A 198 -8.45 -8.57 3.26
C LEU A 198 -8.70 -9.81 4.13
N ALA A 199 -9.78 -9.81 4.91
CA ALA A 199 -10.22 -10.96 5.70
C ALA A 199 -10.68 -12.16 4.84
N SER A 200 -11.08 -11.92 3.59
CA SER A 200 -11.48 -12.99 2.68
C SER A 200 -10.26 -13.82 2.21
N PRO A 201 -10.35 -15.17 2.17
CA PRO A 201 -9.27 -16.01 1.62
C PRO A 201 -8.95 -15.70 0.15
N VAL A 202 -9.99 -15.33 -0.62
CA VAL A 202 -9.89 -14.96 -2.03
C VAL A 202 -10.46 -13.55 -2.20
N LEU A 203 -9.71 -12.65 -2.84
CA LEU A 203 -10.16 -11.30 -3.15
C LEU A 203 -11.36 -11.38 -4.10
N SER A 204 -12.43 -10.64 -3.79
CA SER A 204 -13.75 -10.86 -4.40
C SER A 204 -13.90 -10.39 -5.85
N ARG A 205 -12.84 -9.84 -6.48
CA ARG A 205 -12.94 -9.18 -7.80
C ARG A 205 -11.79 -9.52 -8.72
N GLY A 206 -12.13 -9.65 -10.00
CA GLY A 206 -11.25 -10.14 -11.06
C GLY A 206 -10.01 -9.28 -11.30
N PRO A 207 -8.93 -9.90 -11.80
CA PRO A 207 -7.65 -9.22 -12.02
C PRO A 207 -7.78 -8.09 -13.04
N GLY A 208 -7.07 -6.98 -12.79
CA GLY A 208 -6.81 -5.94 -13.78
C GLY A 208 -7.89 -4.86 -13.94
N ARG A 209 -8.95 -4.86 -13.14
CA ARG A 209 -9.98 -3.79 -13.17
C ARG A 209 -10.00 -2.99 -11.87
N TRP A 210 -10.04 -1.67 -12.00
CA TRP A 210 -10.30 -0.76 -10.88
C TRP A 210 -11.72 -0.92 -10.34
N VAL A 211 -11.83 -1.04 -9.03
CA VAL A 211 -13.09 -1.23 -8.31
C VAL A 211 -13.31 -0.09 -7.34
N ARG A 212 -14.54 0.39 -7.22
CA ARG A 212 -14.87 1.45 -6.24
C ARG A 212 -14.99 0.84 -4.84
N ALA A 213 -14.32 1.44 -3.86
CA ALA A 213 -14.50 1.09 -2.47
C ALA A 213 -15.97 1.29 -2.06
N GLY A 214 -16.49 0.41 -1.20
CA GLY A 214 -17.91 0.44 -0.77
C GLY A 214 -18.91 -0.08 -1.82
N GLN A 215 -18.50 -0.37 -3.05
CA GLN A 215 -19.39 -1.00 -4.02
C GLN A 215 -19.75 -2.42 -3.51
N ARG A 216 -21.05 -2.67 -3.31
CA ARG A 216 -21.55 -4.00 -2.94
C ARG A 216 -21.15 -5.00 -4.03
N SER A 217 -20.55 -6.13 -3.65
CA SER A 217 -20.39 -7.24 -4.59
C SER A 217 -21.78 -7.76 -4.93
N PHE A 218 -22.10 -7.82 -6.22
CA PHE A 218 -23.37 -8.38 -6.72
C PHE A 218 -23.50 -9.90 -6.49
N PHE A 219 -22.50 -10.54 -5.88
CA PHE A 219 -22.60 -11.91 -5.40
C PHE A 219 -23.18 -11.93 -3.98
N GLY A 220 -24.50 -11.82 -3.92
CA GLY A 220 -25.27 -12.15 -2.72
C GLY A 220 -25.65 -13.62 -2.73
N LYS A 221 -25.27 -14.31 -1.66
CA LYS A 221 -25.62 -15.69 -1.24
C LYS A 221 -25.21 -16.84 -2.16
#